data_AF-A0A291QZJ8-F1
#
_entry.id   AF-A0A291QZJ8-F1
#
_cell.length_a   1.000
_cell.length_b   1.000
_cell.length_c   1.000
_cell.angle_alpha   90.00
_cell.angle_beta   90.00
_cell.angle_gamma   90.00
#
_symmetry.space_group_name_H-M   'P 1'
#
loop_
_entity.id
_entity.type
_entity.pdbx_description
1 polymer ?
#
loop_
_entity_poly.entity_id
_entity_poly.type
_entity_poly.pdbx_seq_one_letter_code
_entity_poly.pdbx_strand_id
1 'polypeptide(L)'
;MREGKKYEFSEILSSIDGLSRATPAPYFYTRLRARMEKASLSAWERMAGYLTKPVVVVVFVGSVLALNSWTVLRQVNATLGTAQEQSTIQGIREELNIASNTNIYDLIKPE
;
A
#
# COMPACT_ATOMS: atom_id res chain seq x y z
N MET A 1 15.89 39.12 67.46
CA MET A 1 15.36 38.64 66.16
C MET A 1 16.52 38.12 65.32
N ARG A 2 16.42 36.87 64.82
CA ARG A 2 17.12 36.31 63.64
C ARG A 2 18.64 36.03 63.71
N GLU A 3 19.14 35.30 64.71
CA GLU A 3 20.50 34.70 64.64
C GLU A 3 20.54 33.18 64.37
N GLY A 4 19.40 32.47 64.44
CA GLY A 4 19.36 31.01 64.25
C GLY A 4 19.53 30.52 62.81
N LYS A 5 19.45 31.39 61.78
CA LYS A 5 19.40 30.95 60.36
C LYS A 5 20.77 30.83 59.66
N LYS A 6 21.84 31.38 60.24
CA LYS A 6 23.16 31.38 59.58
C LYS A 6 23.84 30.01 59.66
N TYR A 7 23.63 29.31 60.77
CA TYR A 7 24.25 28.01 61.04
C TYR A 7 23.73 26.92 60.09
N GLU A 8 22.42 26.90 59.81
CA GLU A 8 21.84 25.93 58.87
C GLU A 8 22.34 26.13 57.44
N PHE A 9 22.52 27.38 57.00
CA PHE A 9 23.01 27.64 55.65
C PHE A 9 24.47 27.18 55.48
N SER A 10 25.33 27.42 56.48
CA SER A 10 26.72 26.94 56.46
C SER A 10 26.81 25.41 56.53
N GLU A 11 25.89 24.76 57.25
CA GLU A 11 25.84 23.30 57.38
C GLU A 11 25.32 22.63 56.09
N ILE A 12 24.36 23.25 55.42
CA ILE A 12 23.92 22.82 54.09
C ILE A 12 25.06 22.98 53.07
N LEU A 13 25.80 24.09 53.12
CA LEU A 13 26.93 24.31 52.21
C LEU A 13 28.07 23.32 52.47
N SER A 14 28.39 23.02 53.73
CA SER A 14 29.44 22.05 54.08
C SER A 14 29.07 20.62 53.67
N SER A 15 27.78 20.28 53.60
CA SER A 15 27.32 18.98 53.12
C SER A 15 27.56 18.76 51.61
N ILE A 16 27.79 19.84 50.84
CA ILE A 16 28.00 19.79 49.38
C ILE A 16 29.50 19.86 49.03
N ASP A 17 30.37 20.24 49.97
CA ASP A 17 31.80 20.56 49.74
C ASP A 17 32.70 19.35 49.40
N GLY A 18 32.13 18.15 49.32
CA GLY A 18 32.81 16.91 48.89
C GLY A 18 32.28 16.33 47.57
N LEU A 19 31.26 16.93 46.96
CA LEU A 19 30.67 16.40 45.72
C LEU A 19 31.57 16.74 44.52
N SER A 20 32.38 15.76 44.12
CA SER A 20 33.04 15.81 42.81
C SER A 20 32.00 15.70 41.69
N ARG A 21 32.26 16.37 40.57
CA ARG A 21 31.48 16.23 39.33
C ARG A 21 31.39 14.74 38.97
N ALA A 22 30.19 14.18 38.97
CA ALA A 22 29.98 12.81 38.52
C ALA A 22 30.34 12.70 37.04
N THR A 23 31.39 11.93 36.72
CA THR A 23 31.72 11.62 35.35
C THR A 23 30.71 10.59 34.82
N PRO A 24 30.21 10.75 33.59
CA PRO A 24 29.33 9.76 33.00
C PRO A 24 30.02 8.40 32.97
N ALA A 25 29.24 7.34 33.21
CA ALA A 25 29.76 5.97 33.10
C ALA A 25 30.36 5.73 31.70
N PRO A 26 31.41 4.88 31.59
CA PRO A 26 31.99 4.55 30.29
C PRO A 26 30.90 4.10 29.30
N TYR A 27 31.00 4.60 28.06
CA TYR A 27 30.03 4.33 26.98
C TYR A 27 28.60 4.84 27.22
N PHE A 28 28.37 5.75 28.18
CA PHE A 28 27.06 6.39 28.38
C PHE A 28 26.61 7.12 27.10
N TYR A 29 27.52 7.89 26.49
CA TYR A 29 27.23 8.65 25.29
C TYR A 29 26.83 7.75 24.10
N THR A 30 27.55 6.64 23.91
CA THR A 30 27.27 5.67 22.86
C THR A 30 25.90 5.02 23.04
N ARG A 31 25.55 4.61 24.28
CA ARG A 31 24.25 4.01 24.59
C ARG A 31 23.11 5.01 24.44
N LEU A 32 23.31 6.25 24.85
CA LEU A 32 22.34 7.33 24.67
C LEU A 32 22.08 7.58 23.19
N ARG A 33 23.15 7.73 22.40
CA ARG A 33 23.05 7.94 20.94
C ARG A 33 22.35 6.78 20.24
N ALA A 34 22.70 5.54 20.57
CA ALA A 34 22.06 4.36 20.00
C ALA A 34 20.56 4.28 20.33
N ARG A 35 20.15 4.72 21.53
CA ARG A 35 18.72 4.82 21.89
C ARG A 35 18.01 5.94 21.15
N MET A 36 18.67 7.08 20.93
CA MET A 36 18.11 8.20 20.17
C MET A 36 17.93 7.87 18.69
N GLU A 37 18.92 7.21 18.06
CA GLU A 37 18.83 6.76 16.67
C GLU A 37 17.77 5.66 16.48
N LYS A 38 17.65 4.71 17.42
CA LYS A 38 16.56 3.72 17.38
C LYS A 38 15.17 4.33 17.57
N ALA A 39 15.06 5.42 18.33
CA ALA A 39 13.79 6.11 18.53
C ALA A 39 13.35 6.86 17.25
N SER A 40 14.28 7.41 16.47
CA SER A 40 13.96 8.13 15.23
C SER A 40 13.60 7.19 14.06
N LEU A 41 14.10 5.95 14.06
CA LEU A 41 13.87 5.00 12.96
C LEU A 41 12.56 4.19 13.07
N SER A 42 11.85 4.26 14.21
CA SER A 42 10.77 3.32 14.56
C SER A 42 9.61 3.20 13.56
N ALA A 43 9.20 4.28 12.88
CA ALA A 43 8.08 4.22 11.94
C ALA A 43 8.50 3.72 10.54
N TRP A 44 9.57 4.29 9.99
CA TRP A 44 10.06 3.95 8.65
C TRP A 44 10.68 2.55 8.61
N GLU A 45 11.39 2.16 9.67
CA GLU A 45 12.04 0.85 9.77
C GLU A 45 11.01 -0.27 10.03
N ARG A 46 9.91 0.04 10.72
CA ARG A 46 8.74 -0.88 10.80
C ARG A 46 8.10 -1.06 9.43
N MET A 47 7.84 0.02 8.69
CA MET A 47 7.28 -0.07 7.33
C MET A 47 8.21 -0.83 6.37
N ALA A 48 9.52 -0.55 6.42
CA ALA A 48 10.53 -1.24 5.62
C ALA A 48 10.64 -2.73 5.99
N GLY A 49 10.55 -3.06 7.29
CA GLY A 49 10.52 -4.44 7.79
C GLY A 49 9.25 -5.19 7.41
N TYR A 50 8.12 -4.50 7.21
CA TYR A 50 6.92 -5.11 6.62
C TYR A 50 7.11 -5.39 5.13
N LEU A 51 7.73 -4.46 4.37
CA LEU A 51 8.00 -4.67 2.94
C LEU A 51 8.98 -5.82 2.67
N THR A 52 9.93 -6.09 3.57
CA THR A 52 10.87 -7.22 3.44
C THR A 52 10.26 -8.58 3.80
N LYS A 53 9.02 -8.63 4.31
CA LYS A 53 8.36 -9.91 4.55
C LYS A 53 7.88 -10.50 3.22
N PRO A 54 8.22 -11.77 2.90
CA PRO A 54 7.81 -12.42 1.64
C PRO A 54 6.28 -12.43 1.47
N VAL A 55 5.53 -12.40 2.57
CA VAL A 55 4.06 -12.30 2.58
C VAL A 55 3.56 -11.05 1.86
N VAL A 56 4.22 -9.90 2.00
CA VAL A 56 3.77 -8.65 1.37
C VAL A 56 3.92 -8.71 -0.15
N VAL A 57 4.99 -9.31 -0.65
CA VAL A 57 5.21 -9.54 -2.08
C VAL A 57 4.13 -10.48 -2.64
N VAL A 58 3.83 -11.57 -1.93
CA VAL A 58 2.78 -12.53 -2.33
C VAL A 58 1.41 -11.87 -2.37
N VAL A 59 1.05 -11.06 -1.36
CA VAL A 59 -0.23 -10.33 -1.33
C VAL A 59 -0.31 -9.30 -2.46
N PHE A 60 0.78 -8.56 -2.71
CA PHE A 60 0.81 -7.56 -3.77
C PHE A 60 0.67 -8.20 -5.16
N VAL A 61 1.48 -9.20 -5.47
CA VAL A 61 1.41 -9.94 -6.74
C VAL A 61 0.05 -10.63 -6.88
N GLY A 62 -0.45 -11.26 -5.81
CA GLY A 62 -1.78 -11.88 -5.77
C GLY A 62 -2.89 -10.86 -6.02
N SER A 63 -2.80 -9.65 -5.47
CA SER A 63 -3.76 -8.58 -5.69
C SER A 63 -3.79 -8.13 -7.15
N VAL A 64 -2.61 -7.94 -7.77
CA VAL A 64 -2.51 -7.59 -9.20
C VAL A 64 -3.14 -8.70 -10.06
N LEU A 65 -2.84 -9.97 -9.78
CA LEU A 65 -3.42 -11.09 -10.50
C LEU A 65 -4.94 -11.20 -10.31
N ALA A 66 -5.44 -10.97 -9.10
CA ALA A 66 -6.86 -10.99 -8.79
C ALA A 66 -7.62 -9.89 -9.56
N LEU A 67 -7.09 -8.66 -9.58
CA LEU A 67 -7.70 -7.55 -10.32
C LEU A 67 -7.74 -7.81 -11.82
N ASN A 68 -6.64 -8.34 -12.38
CA ASN A 68 -6.59 -8.71 -13.79
C ASN A 68 -7.59 -9.84 -14.10
N SER A 69 -7.61 -10.90 -13.29
CA SER A 69 -8.54 -12.02 -13.46
C SER A 69 -9.99 -11.56 -13.37
N TRP A 70 -10.31 -10.69 -12.40
CA TRP A 70 -11.64 -10.11 -12.23
C TRP A 70 -12.08 -9.30 -13.46
N THR A 71 -11.17 -8.51 -14.02
CA THR A 71 -11.42 -7.72 -15.22
C THR A 71 -11.71 -8.61 -16.42
N VAL A 72 -10.90 -9.66 -16.61
CA VAL A 72 -11.10 -10.64 -17.68
C VAL A 72 -12.43 -11.38 -17.50
N LEU A 73 -12.79 -11.82 -16.30
CA LEU A 73 -14.06 -12.48 -16.05
C LEU A 73 -15.26 -11.57 -16.35
N ARG A 74 -15.18 -10.28 -16.00
CA ARG A 74 -16.22 -9.30 -16.36
C ARG A 74 -16.30 -9.07 -17.87
N GLN A 75 -15.16 -8.99 -18.55
CA GLN A 75 -15.13 -8.86 -20.01
C GLN A 75 -15.69 -10.10 -20.69
N VAL A 76 -15.28 -11.30 -20.29
CA VAL A 76 -15.81 -12.56 -20.84
C VAL A 76 -17.32 -12.64 -20.65
N ASN A 77 -17.84 -12.33 -19.47
CA ASN A 77 -19.28 -12.33 -19.22
C ASN A 77 -20.03 -11.29 -20.06
N ALA A 78 -19.45 -10.10 -20.27
CA ALA A 78 -20.00 -9.08 -21.14
C ALA A 78 -19.95 -9.50 -22.62
N THR A 79 -18.83 -10.09 -23.06
CA THR A 79 -18.62 -10.59 -24.42
C THR A 79 -19.49 -11.78 -24.73
N LEU A 80 -19.80 -12.68 -23.77
CA LEU A 80 -20.73 -13.78 -23.97
C LEU A 80 -22.16 -13.28 -24.23
N GLY A 81 -22.58 -12.23 -23.50
CA GLY A 81 -23.87 -11.57 -23.74
C GLY A 81 -23.93 -10.88 -25.11
N THR A 82 -22.90 -10.13 -25.48
CA THR A 82 -22.86 -9.42 -26.77
C THR A 82 -22.56 -10.31 -27.96
N ALA A 83 -21.79 -11.39 -27.80
CA ALA A 83 -21.47 -12.34 -28.88
C ALA A 83 -22.71 -13.13 -29.32
N GLN A 84 -23.63 -13.43 -28.39
CA GLN A 84 -24.88 -14.12 -28.73
C GLN A 84 -25.84 -13.19 -29.50
N GLU A 85 -25.94 -11.93 -29.10
CA GLU A 85 -26.69 -10.91 -29.85
C GLU A 85 -26.03 -10.63 -31.22
N GLN A 86 -24.71 -10.50 -31.26
CA GLN A 86 -23.96 -10.21 -32.48
C GLN A 86 -24.00 -11.37 -33.48
N SER A 87 -23.96 -12.62 -33.03
CA SER A 87 -24.13 -13.80 -33.89
C SER A 87 -25.54 -13.87 -34.48
N THR A 88 -26.56 -13.50 -33.70
CA THR A 88 -27.96 -13.45 -34.17
C THR A 88 -28.16 -12.33 -35.19
N ILE A 89 -27.64 -11.13 -34.91
CA ILE A 89 -27.68 -9.98 -35.83
C ILE A 89 -26.91 -10.27 -37.13
N GLN A 90 -25.78 -10.99 -37.05
CA GLN A 90 -25.00 -11.39 -38.23
C GLN A 90 -25.76 -12.43 -39.07
N GLY A 91 -26.38 -13.44 -38.45
CA GLY A 91 -27.22 -14.42 -39.17
C GLY A 91 -28.39 -13.76 -39.90
N ILE A 92 -29.10 -12.83 -39.24
CA ILE A 92 -30.20 -12.08 -39.87
C ILE A 92 -29.70 -11.21 -41.04
N ARG A 93 -28.52 -10.59 -40.92
CA ARG A 93 -27.91 -9.82 -42.03
C ARG A 93 -27.50 -10.70 -43.20
N GLU A 94 -26.93 -11.86 -42.94
CA GLU A 94 -26.56 -12.85 -43.96
C GLU A 94 -27.80 -13.28 -44.76
N GLU A 95 -28.89 -13.60 -44.05
CA GLU A 95 -30.18 -13.97 -44.65
C GLU A 95 -30.79 -12.84 -45.49
N LEU A 96 -30.77 -11.59 -44.99
CA LEU A 96 -31.25 -10.42 -45.73
C LEU A 96 -30.40 -10.13 -46.98
N ASN A 97 -29.08 -10.32 -46.90
CA ASN A 97 -28.18 -10.12 -48.02
C ASN A 97 -28.37 -11.20 -49.09
N ILE A 98 -28.56 -12.46 -48.71
CA ILE A 98 -28.84 -13.52 -49.68
C ILE A 98 -30.20 -13.28 -50.34
N ALA A 99 -31.23 -12.95 -49.56
CA ALA A 99 -32.57 -12.64 -50.06
C ALA A 99 -32.55 -11.47 -51.05
N SER A 100 -31.90 -10.36 -50.71
CA SER A 100 -31.82 -9.18 -51.60
C SER A 100 -31.11 -9.50 -52.92
N ASN A 101 -30.02 -10.27 -52.89
CA ASN A 101 -29.32 -10.71 -54.09
C ASN A 101 -30.17 -11.64 -54.97
N THR A 102 -30.94 -12.57 -54.40
CA THR A 102 -31.84 -13.45 -55.18
C THR A 102 -33.03 -12.71 -55.80
N ASN A 103 -33.58 -11.69 -55.14
CA ASN A 103 -34.71 -10.92 -55.67
C ASN A 103 -34.35 -10.14 -56.95
N ILE A 104 -33.07 -9.79 -57.15
CA ILE A 104 -32.60 -9.09 -58.36
C ILE A 104 -32.63 -10.02 -59.59
N TYR A 105 -32.40 -11.32 -59.42
CA TYR A 105 -32.42 -12.27 -60.54
C TYR A 105 -33.84 -12.59 -61.03
N ASP A 106 -34.83 -12.54 -60.15
CA ASP A 106 -36.23 -12.78 -60.51
C ASP A 106 -36.86 -11.58 -61.26
N LEU A 107 -36.35 -10.37 -61.01
CA LEU A 107 -36.79 -9.13 -61.68
C LEU A 107 -36.18 -8.93 -63.09
N ILE A 108 -35.09 -9.64 -63.40
CA ILE A 108 -34.35 -9.51 -64.67
C ILE A 108 -34.53 -10.75 -65.55
N LYS A 109 -35.24 -11.78 -65.09
CA LYS A 109 -35.54 -12.96 -65.90
C LYS A 109 -36.61 -12.61 -66.96
N PRO A 110 -36.26 -12.50 -68.26
CA PRO A 110 -37.29 -12.46 -69.29
C PRO A 110 -37.96 -13.84 -69.33
N GLU A 111 -39.29 -13.81 -69.39
CA GLU A 111 -40.18 -14.95 -69.66
C GLU A 111 -39.80 -15.76 -70.90
#